data_AF-A0A351DF50-F1
#
_entry.id   AF-A0A351DF50-F1
#
_cell.length_a   1.000
_cell.length_b   1.000
_cell.length_c   1.000
_cell.angle_alpha   90.00
_cell.angle_beta   90.00
_cell.angle_gamma   90.00
#
_symmetry.space_group_name_H-M   'P 1'
#
loop_
_entity.id
_entity.type
_entity.pdbx_description
1 polymer ?
#
loop_
_entity_poly.entity_id
_entity_poly.type
_entity_poly.pdbx_seq_one_letter_code
_entity_poly.pdbx_strand_id
1 'polypeptide(L)'
;GISWDLYTTTGTSNHSEVTQEMFLAQLERGHIDRRTSKQLYDVEVNRFLPDRYVEGTCPHCGSNEARGDQCDNCGKTYDATELINPRSKMSPSSPVLRETEHFYFRYSDFNDSLESFLNSKEGWRNHVINFALGWLRDEGLIDRAITRDLDWGVELPV
;
A
#
# COMPACT_ATOMS: atom_id res chain seq x y z
N GLY A 1 16.73 -2.45 31.09
CA GLY A 1 16.06 -1.36 30.34
C GLY A 1 16.51 -1.41 28.91
N ILE A 2 15.89 -0.63 28.03
CA ILE A 2 16.32 -0.47 26.63
C ILE A 2 17.14 0.82 26.55
N SER A 3 18.28 0.79 25.86
CA SER A 3 19.17 1.94 25.65
C SER A 3 19.51 2.02 24.18
N TRP A 4 19.41 3.22 23.61
CA TRP A 4 19.67 3.52 22.21
C TRP A 4 20.73 4.63 22.13
N ASP A 5 21.64 4.52 21.18
CA ASP A 5 22.60 5.61 20.89
C ASP A 5 21.88 6.82 20.26
N LEU A 6 20.86 6.57 19.44
CA LEU A 6 20.02 7.58 18.81
C LEU A 6 18.60 7.05 18.62
N TYR A 7 17.61 7.81 19.10
CA TYR A 7 16.20 7.56 18.86
C TYR A 7 15.59 8.79 18.19
N THR A 8 15.15 8.65 16.95
CA THR A 8 14.67 9.75 16.10
C THR A 8 13.29 9.44 15.53
N THR A 9 12.75 10.36 14.71
CA THR A 9 11.46 10.22 14.05
C THR A 9 11.59 10.36 12.54
N THR A 10 10.60 9.87 11.81
CA THR A 10 10.47 10.07 10.36
C THR A 10 10.07 11.49 9.98
N GLY A 11 9.79 12.37 10.94
CA GLY A 11 9.48 13.79 10.71
C GLY A 11 10.72 14.69 10.60
N THR A 12 11.92 14.12 10.59
CA THR A 12 13.17 14.90 10.50
C THR A 12 13.48 15.33 9.07
N SER A 13 14.23 16.42 8.93
CA SER A 13 14.72 16.89 7.62
C SER A 13 15.56 15.83 6.91
N ASN A 14 16.45 15.16 7.64
CA ASN A 14 17.28 14.08 7.12
C ASN A 14 16.45 12.91 6.54
N HIS A 15 15.35 12.53 7.21
CA HIS A 15 14.47 11.49 6.67
C HIS A 15 13.80 11.94 5.37
N SER A 16 13.37 13.19 5.30
CA SER A 16 12.71 13.74 4.10
C SER A 16 13.67 13.79 2.91
N GLU A 17 14.89 14.28 3.14
CA GLU A 17 15.94 14.38 2.12
C GLU A 17 16.31 13.00 1.53
N VAL A 18 16.63 12.02 2.38
CA VAL A 18 16.96 10.66 1.94
C VAL A 18 15.79 9.99 1.23
N THR A 19 14.56 10.18 1.71
CA THR A 19 13.37 9.61 1.06
C THR A 19 13.18 10.16 -0.35
N GLN A 20 13.31 11.48 -0.52
CA GLN A 20 13.21 12.13 -1.82
C GLN A 20 14.35 11.73 -2.76
N GLU A 21 15.58 11.63 -2.25
CA GLU A 21 16.72 11.14 -3.03
C GLU A 21 16.50 9.71 -3.54
N MET A 22 16.04 8.81 -2.68
CA MET A 22 15.71 7.43 -3.07
C MET A 22 14.60 7.40 -4.12
N PHE A 23 13.56 8.22 -3.95
CA PHE A 23 12.47 8.30 -4.93
C PHE A 23 13.00 8.74 -6.31
N LEU A 24 13.74 9.85 -6.38
CA LEU A 24 14.28 10.37 -7.63
C LEU A 24 15.23 9.38 -8.30
N ALA A 25 16.12 8.74 -7.52
CA ALA A 25 17.09 7.81 -8.05
C ALA A 25 16.45 6.53 -8.61
N GLN A 26 15.30 6.10 -8.08
CA GLN A 26 14.55 4.95 -8.62
C GLN A 26 13.68 5.35 -9.81
N LEU A 27 13.16 6.58 -9.82
CA LEU A 27 12.46 7.17 -10.97
C LEU A 27 13.39 7.30 -12.18
N GLU A 28 14.60 7.84 -11.98
CA GLU A 28 15.60 7.99 -13.05
C GLU A 28 16.04 6.62 -13.62
N ARG A 29 16.13 5.59 -12.77
CA ARG A 29 16.43 4.21 -13.20
C ARG A 29 15.23 3.50 -13.84
N GLY A 30 14.07 4.16 -13.89
CA GLY A 30 12.87 3.64 -14.51
C GLY A 30 12.13 2.59 -13.69
N HIS A 31 12.43 2.42 -12.39
CA HIS A 31 11.72 1.50 -11.49
C HIS A 31 10.47 2.11 -10.86
N ILE A 32 10.16 3.36 -11.20
CA ILE A 32 8.93 4.05 -10.79
C ILE A 32 8.18 4.51 -12.04
N ASP A 33 6.88 4.23 -12.11
CA ASP A 33 5.99 4.68 -13.19
C ASP A 33 4.70 5.31 -12.64
N ARG A 34 4.06 6.17 -13.43
CA ARG A 34 2.77 6.80 -13.08
C ARG A 34 1.63 5.91 -13.57
N ARG A 35 0.67 5.64 -12.71
CA ARG A 35 -0.55 4.90 -13.05
C ARG A 35 -1.77 5.63 -12.52
N THR A 36 -2.83 5.66 -13.31
CA THR A 36 -4.14 6.13 -12.90
C THR A 36 -4.95 4.94 -12.39
N SER A 37 -5.57 5.09 -11.22
CA SER A 37 -6.46 4.10 -10.62
C SER A 37 -7.74 4.77 -10.14
N LYS A 38 -8.81 4.00 -9.96
CA LYS A 38 -10.05 4.52 -9.36
C LYS A 38 -10.06 4.19 -7.88
N GLN A 39 -10.27 5.19 -7.05
CA GLN A 39 -10.40 5.04 -5.60
C GLN A 39 -11.68 5.70 -5.12
N LEU A 40 -12.18 5.23 -3.97
CA LEU A 40 -13.33 5.81 -3.32
C LEU A 40 -12.95 7.16 -2.71
N TYR A 41 -13.78 8.17 -2.96
CA TYR A 41 -13.59 9.55 -2.54
C TYR A 41 -14.79 10.04 -1.76
N ASP A 42 -14.54 10.58 -0.58
CA ASP A 42 -15.55 11.21 0.25
C ASP A 42 -15.65 12.69 -0.11
N VAL A 43 -16.82 13.08 -0.63
CA VAL A 43 -17.10 14.44 -1.10
C VAL A 43 -17.31 15.44 0.03
N GLU A 44 -17.71 15.00 1.22
CA GLU A 44 -17.95 15.87 2.36
C GLU A 44 -16.64 16.24 3.06
N VAL A 45 -15.74 15.27 3.23
CA VAL A 45 -14.41 15.52 3.82
C VAL A 45 -13.32 15.81 2.78
N ASN A 46 -13.68 15.84 1.49
CA ASN A 46 -12.83 16.18 0.36
C ASN A 46 -11.54 15.33 0.30
N ARG A 47 -11.65 14.01 0.47
CA ARG A 47 -10.49 13.10 0.58
C ARG A 47 -10.73 11.73 -0.06
N PHE A 48 -9.68 11.13 -0.64
CA PHE A 48 -9.67 9.70 -0.95
C PHE A 48 -9.69 8.85 0.32
N LEU A 49 -10.44 7.75 0.30
CA LEU A 49 -10.64 6.87 1.44
C LEU A 49 -9.74 5.63 1.32
N PRO A 50 -8.77 5.45 2.22
CA PRO A 50 -8.13 4.15 2.42
C PRO A 50 -9.17 3.09 2.80
N ASP A 51 -8.96 1.84 2.40
CA ASP A 51 -9.90 0.71 2.59
C ASP A 51 -10.43 0.59 4.03
N ARG A 52 -9.59 0.87 5.03
CA ARG A 52 -9.97 0.81 6.46
C ARG A 52 -11.09 1.78 6.85
N TYR A 53 -11.27 2.86 6.07
CA TYR A 53 -12.30 3.89 6.26
C TYR A 53 -13.51 3.68 5.35
N VAL A 54 -13.54 2.59 4.60
CA VAL A 54 -14.69 2.18 3.80
C VAL A 54 -15.34 0.97 4.47
N GLU A 55 -16.65 1.00 4.55
CA GLU A 55 -17.48 -0.15 4.89
C GLU A 55 -18.65 -0.26 3.93
N GLY A 56 -19.28 -1.43 3.85
CA GLY A 56 -20.42 -1.63 2.97
C GLY A 56 -20.97 -3.04 3.07
N THR A 57 -21.76 -3.40 2.08
CA THR A 57 -22.33 -4.73 1.98
C THR A 57 -21.39 -5.65 1.20
N CYS A 58 -21.02 -6.79 1.79
CA CYS A 58 -20.14 -7.78 1.19
C CYS A 58 -20.73 -8.30 -0.13
N PRO A 59 -19.98 -8.25 -1.25
CA PRO A 59 -20.47 -8.70 -2.56
C PRO A 59 -20.70 -10.22 -2.64
N HIS A 60 -20.18 -10.98 -1.68
CA HIS A 60 -20.24 -12.45 -1.70
C HIS A 60 -21.29 -13.05 -0.77
N CYS A 61 -21.54 -12.45 0.40
CA CYS A 61 -22.44 -13.01 1.41
C CYS A 61 -23.53 -12.05 1.89
N GLY A 62 -23.53 -10.79 1.44
CA GLY A 62 -24.55 -9.81 1.80
C GLY A 62 -24.46 -9.24 3.22
N SER A 63 -23.38 -9.52 3.97
CA SER A 63 -23.16 -8.87 5.28
C SER A 63 -22.99 -7.36 5.12
N ASN A 64 -23.74 -6.55 5.89
CA ASN A 64 -23.79 -5.09 5.74
C ASN A 64 -22.65 -4.32 6.42
N GLU A 65 -21.77 -5.01 7.15
CA GLU A 65 -20.67 -4.42 7.93
C GLU A 65 -19.30 -4.87 7.39
N ALA A 66 -19.24 -5.18 6.11
CA ALA A 66 -18.02 -5.64 5.47
C ALA A 66 -17.04 -4.46 5.31
N ARG A 67 -15.75 -4.69 5.57
CA ARG A 67 -14.70 -3.67 5.45
C ARG A 67 -14.25 -3.56 4.00
N GLY A 68 -13.58 -2.45 3.66
CA GLY A 68 -13.06 -2.20 2.31
C GLY A 68 -12.08 -3.25 1.78
N ASP A 69 -11.35 -3.93 2.67
CA ASP A 69 -10.31 -4.90 2.34
C ASP A 69 -10.75 -6.38 2.52
N GLN A 70 -11.74 -6.62 3.38
CA GLN A 70 -12.16 -7.97 3.76
C GLN A 70 -13.56 -8.02 4.36
N CYS A 71 -14.20 -9.19 4.31
CA CYS A 71 -15.44 -9.47 5.01
C CYS A 71 -15.22 -10.41 6.20
N ASP A 72 -15.38 -9.91 7.43
CA ASP A 72 -15.19 -10.70 8.65
C ASP A 72 -16.22 -11.84 8.81
N ASN A 73 -17.36 -11.79 8.11
CA ASN A 73 -18.38 -12.85 8.14
C ASN A 73 -18.05 -14.06 7.25
N CYS A 74 -17.38 -13.87 6.11
CA CYS A 74 -17.08 -14.96 5.16
C CYS A 74 -15.59 -15.15 4.84
N GLY A 75 -14.72 -14.30 5.38
CA GLY A 75 -13.26 -14.38 5.25
C GLY A 75 -12.69 -14.00 3.89
N LYS A 76 -13.52 -13.58 2.92
CA LYS A 76 -13.04 -13.17 1.59
C LYS A 76 -12.44 -11.76 1.62
N THR A 77 -11.39 -11.57 0.84
CA THR A 77 -10.79 -10.28 0.50
C THR A 77 -11.24 -9.81 -0.89
N TYR A 78 -11.23 -8.50 -1.09
CA TYR A 78 -11.65 -7.81 -2.33
C TYR A 78 -11.19 -6.35 -2.26
N ASP A 79 -11.31 -5.61 -3.35
CA ASP A 79 -11.06 -4.16 -3.36
C ASP A 79 -12.27 -3.40 -2.80
N ALA A 80 -12.03 -2.25 -2.14
CA ALA A 80 -13.11 -1.45 -1.55
C ALA A 80 -14.15 -0.99 -2.58
N THR A 81 -13.75 -0.90 -3.85
CA THR A 81 -14.62 -0.56 -4.98
C THR A 81 -15.65 -1.65 -5.33
N GLU A 82 -15.45 -2.88 -4.83
CA GLU A 82 -16.35 -4.02 -5.04
C GLU A 82 -17.47 -4.09 -3.98
N LEU A 83 -17.37 -3.30 -2.90
CA LEU A 83 -18.42 -3.23 -1.89
C LEU A 83 -19.73 -2.73 -2.49
N ILE A 84 -20.83 -3.39 -2.13
CA ILE A 84 -22.18 -2.93 -2.46
C ILE A 84 -22.55 -1.82 -1.46
N ASN A 85 -23.07 -0.69 -1.95
CA ASN A 85 -23.41 0.47 -1.12
C ASN A 85 -22.27 0.88 -0.17
N PRO A 86 -21.09 1.24 -0.70
CA PRO A 86 -19.98 1.66 0.15
C PRO A 86 -20.37 2.91 0.93
N ARG A 87 -19.86 3.03 2.15
CA ARG A 87 -20.07 4.13 3.09
C ARG A 87 -18.74 4.55 3.67
N SER A 88 -18.61 5.85 3.90
CA SER A 88 -17.46 6.41 4.60
C SER A 88 -17.61 6.19 6.11
N LYS A 89 -16.52 5.82 6.78
CA LYS A 89 -16.45 5.87 8.25
C LYS A 89 -16.13 7.28 8.77
N MET A 90 -15.75 8.21 7.89
CA MET A 90 -15.39 9.58 8.25
C MET A 90 -16.57 10.54 8.18
N SER A 91 -17.60 10.24 7.39
CA SER A 91 -18.78 11.08 7.18
C SER A 91 -20.01 10.20 6.88
N PRO A 92 -21.24 10.74 6.99
CA PRO A 92 -22.44 10.03 6.58
C PRO A 92 -22.57 9.89 5.04
N SER A 93 -21.61 10.40 4.25
CA SER A 93 -21.70 10.39 2.79
C SER A 93 -21.42 9.00 2.19
N SER A 94 -22.02 8.76 1.02
CA SER A 94 -21.66 7.64 0.16
C SER A 94 -20.47 8.05 -0.71
N PRO A 95 -19.29 7.43 -0.56
CA PRO A 95 -18.14 7.78 -1.37
C PRO A 95 -18.40 7.49 -2.85
N VAL A 96 -17.79 8.32 -3.69
CA VAL A 96 -17.87 8.21 -5.16
C VAL A 96 -16.54 7.71 -5.71
N LEU A 97 -16.56 6.95 -6.80
CA LEU A 97 -15.33 6.60 -7.50
C LEU A 97 -14.76 7.84 -8.19
N ARG A 98 -13.50 8.16 -7.91
CA ARG A 98 -12.72 9.16 -8.64
C ARG A 98 -11.40 8.57 -9.12
N GLU A 99 -10.93 9.08 -10.24
CA GLU A 99 -9.59 8.76 -10.72
C GLU A 99 -8.57 9.53 -9.88
N THR A 100 -7.54 8.81 -9.43
CA THR A 100 -6.33 9.36 -8.83
C THR A 100 -5.12 8.79 -9.54
N GLU A 101 -4.06 9.56 -9.57
CA GLU A 101 -2.81 9.17 -10.15
C GLU A 101 -1.77 9.03 -9.05
N HIS A 102 -1.05 7.91 -9.09
CA HIS A 102 0.03 7.65 -8.15
C HIS A 102 1.27 7.18 -8.87
N PHE A 103 2.41 7.40 -8.24
CA PHE A 103 3.63 6.72 -8.63
C PHE A 103 3.63 5.33 -8.01
N TYR A 104 3.92 4.33 -8.85
CA TYR A 104 4.05 2.93 -8.48
C TYR A 104 5.53 2.56 -8.51
N PHE A 105 5.98 1.84 -7.50
CA PHE A 105 7.27 1.19 -7.55
C PHE A 105 7.11 -0.19 -8.18
N ARG A 106 7.90 -0.47 -9.21
CA ARG A 106 7.88 -1.74 -9.95
C ARG A 106 8.64 -2.81 -9.20
N TYR A 107 8.07 -3.30 -8.10
CA TYR A 107 8.67 -4.39 -7.32
C TYR A 107 8.90 -5.65 -8.16
N SER A 108 8.07 -5.87 -9.18
CA SER A 108 8.22 -6.96 -10.13
C SER A 108 9.60 -6.98 -10.83
N ASP A 109 10.23 -5.82 -11.05
CA ASP A 109 11.58 -5.72 -11.64
C ASP A 109 12.66 -6.45 -10.83
N PHE A 110 12.41 -6.71 -9.54
CA PHE A 110 13.40 -7.22 -8.60
C PHE A 110 13.18 -8.69 -8.22
N ASN A 111 12.14 -9.35 -8.74
CA ASN A 111 11.74 -10.69 -8.30
C ASN A 111 12.91 -11.70 -8.35
N ASP A 112 13.57 -11.83 -9.50
CA ASP A 112 14.66 -12.79 -9.72
C ASP A 112 15.91 -12.44 -8.89
N SER A 113 16.20 -11.15 -8.76
CA SER A 113 17.35 -10.67 -7.98
C SER A 113 17.17 -10.95 -6.49
N LEU A 114 15.94 -10.79 -5.98
CA LEU A 114 15.58 -11.07 -4.60
C LEU A 114 15.52 -12.56 -4.33
N GLU A 115 15.01 -13.37 -5.27
CA GLU A 115 15.07 -14.83 -5.14
C GLU A 115 16.52 -15.30 -5.07
N SER A 116 17.38 -14.79 -5.94
CA SER A 116 18.82 -15.11 -5.93
C SER A 116 19.48 -14.69 -4.61
N PHE A 117 19.17 -13.49 -4.11
CA PHE A 117 19.67 -12.99 -2.83
C PHE A 117 19.22 -13.83 -1.64
N LEU A 118 17.97 -14.29 -1.63
CA LEU A 118 17.42 -15.14 -0.57
C LEU A 118 18.06 -16.53 -0.58
N ASN A 119 18.23 -17.13 -1.76
CA ASN A 119 18.93 -18.41 -1.90
C ASN A 119 20.41 -18.34 -1.49
N SER A 120 21.02 -17.15 -1.57
CA SER A 120 22.41 -16.95 -1.13
C SER A 120 22.54 -16.67 0.39
N LYS A 121 21.45 -16.66 1.17
CA LYS A 121 21.52 -16.34 2.60
C LYS A 121 21.93 -17.53 3.45
N GLU A 122 22.99 -17.32 4.20
CA GLU A 122 23.45 -18.21 5.26
C GLU A 122 23.10 -17.65 6.65
N GLY A 123 22.84 -18.53 7.61
CA GLY A 123 22.57 -18.17 9.02
C GLY A 123 21.15 -17.65 9.30
N TRP A 124 20.32 -17.46 8.28
CA TRP A 124 18.91 -17.11 8.45
C TRP A 124 18.10 -18.35 8.82
N ARG A 125 16.99 -18.15 9.56
CA ARG A 125 16.09 -19.27 9.90
C ARG A 125 15.41 -19.78 8.63
N ASN A 126 15.47 -21.09 8.39
CA ASN A 126 14.91 -21.71 7.18
C ASN A 126 13.46 -21.33 6.91
N HIS A 127 12.60 -21.23 7.93
CA HIS A 127 11.20 -20.85 7.73
C HIS A 127 11.02 -19.41 7.22
N VAL A 128 11.93 -18.49 7.55
CA VAL A 128 11.90 -17.11 7.05
C VAL A 128 12.25 -17.08 5.57
N ILE A 129 13.33 -17.78 5.19
CA ILE A 129 13.76 -17.90 3.79
C ILE A 129 12.65 -18.57 2.97
N ASN A 130 12.17 -19.74 3.42
CA ASN A 130 11.16 -20.50 2.69
C ASN A 130 9.84 -19.75 2.55
N PHE A 131 9.42 -19.00 3.58
CA PHE A 131 8.23 -18.15 3.51
C PHE A 131 8.41 -17.05 2.46
N ALA A 132 9.52 -16.31 2.49
CA ALA A 132 9.79 -15.26 1.52
C ALA A 132 9.93 -15.79 0.09
N LEU A 133 10.60 -16.93 -0.10
CA LEU A 133 10.71 -17.60 -1.41
C LEU A 133 9.35 -18.08 -1.92
N GLY A 134 8.45 -18.54 -1.04
CA GLY A 134 7.08 -18.90 -1.41
C GLY A 134 6.36 -17.72 -2.08
N TRP A 135 6.41 -16.53 -1.46
CA TRP A 135 5.81 -15.32 -2.05
C TRP A 135 6.38 -14.99 -3.44
N LEU A 136 7.70 -15.09 -3.62
CA LEU A 136 8.35 -14.79 -4.90
C LEU A 136 8.01 -15.80 -6.01
N ARG A 137 7.76 -17.06 -5.65
CA ARG A 137 7.53 -18.16 -6.60
C ARG A 137 6.06 -18.34 -6.95
N ASP A 138 5.17 -18.16 -5.98
CA ASP A 138 3.75 -18.45 -6.15
C ASP A 138 3.03 -17.29 -6.84
N GLU A 139 3.22 -16.07 -6.34
CA GLU A 139 2.54 -14.86 -6.84
C GLU A 139 3.50 -13.89 -7.55
N GLY A 140 4.78 -13.90 -7.15
CA GLY A 140 5.74 -12.89 -7.57
C GLY A 140 5.49 -11.52 -6.91
N LEU A 141 6.46 -10.63 -7.01
CA LEU A 141 6.32 -9.29 -6.45
C LEU A 141 5.33 -8.44 -7.24
N ILE A 142 4.34 -7.89 -6.54
CA ILE A 142 3.30 -7.04 -7.11
C ILE A 142 3.72 -5.57 -6.96
N ASP A 143 3.65 -4.81 -8.05
CA ASP A 143 3.88 -3.37 -8.05
C ASP A 143 2.88 -2.65 -7.14
N ARG A 144 3.36 -1.66 -6.36
CA ARG A 144 2.50 -0.93 -5.41
C ARG A 144 2.66 0.58 -5.57
N ALA A 145 1.55 1.29 -5.38
CA ALA A 145 1.56 2.74 -5.24
C ALA A 145 2.38 3.16 -4.01
N ILE A 146 3.36 4.01 -4.21
CA ILE A 146 4.22 4.57 -3.15
C ILE A 146 3.87 6.01 -2.77
N THR A 147 2.86 6.60 -3.43
CA THR A 147 2.35 7.95 -3.14
C THR A 147 0.92 7.91 -2.64
N ARG A 148 0.48 8.97 -1.97
CA ARG A 148 -0.87 9.10 -1.41
C ARG A 148 -1.34 10.55 -1.51
N ASP A 149 -2.64 10.75 -1.68
CA ASP A 149 -3.28 12.07 -1.64
C ASP A 149 -3.51 12.50 -0.18
N LEU A 150 -2.45 13.01 0.46
CA LEU A 150 -2.45 13.45 1.87
C LEU A 150 -1.86 14.84 2.02
N ASP A 151 -2.45 15.64 2.91
CA ASP A 151 -1.95 16.98 3.27
C ASP A 151 -0.77 16.95 4.26
N TRP A 152 -0.26 15.76 4.61
CA TRP A 152 0.84 15.58 5.56
C TRP A 152 1.72 14.40 5.14
N GLY A 153 3.03 14.51 5.37
CA GLY A 153 4.03 13.50 4.99
C GLY A 153 5.29 14.14 4.41
N VAL A 154 6.11 13.33 3.74
CA VAL A 154 7.23 13.82 2.92
C VAL A 154 6.67 14.23 1.56
N GLU A 155 6.94 15.46 1.14
CA GLU A 155 6.50 15.99 -0.16
C GLU A 155 7.15 15.23 -1.33
N LEU A 156 6.43 15.10 -2.44
CA LEU A 156 6.98 14.49 -3.65
C LEU A 156 7.98 15.44 -4.32
N PRO A 157 9.15 14.94 -4.75
CA PRO A 157 10.20 15.80 -5.31
C PRO A 157 10.05 16.02 -6.84
N VAL A 158 8.82 16.12 -7.35
CA VAL A 158 8.48 16.20 -8.79
C VAL A 158 7.40 17.22 -9.11
#